data_AF-A0A2W4WDV9-F1
#
_entry.id   AF-A0A2W4WDV9-F1
#
_cell.length_a   1.000
_cell.length_b   1.000
_cell.length_c   1.000
_cell.angle_alpha   90.00
_cell.angle_beta   90.00
_cell.angle_gamma   90.00
#
_symmetry.space_group_name_H-M   'P 1'
#
loop_
_entity.id
_entity.type
_entity.pdbx_description
1 polymer ?
#
loop_
_entity_poly.entity_id
_entity_poly.type
_entity_poly.pdbx_seq_one_letter_code
_entity_poly.pdbx_strand_id
1 'polypeptide(L)'
;MQKARKSLYLQLRKAGLSSRHAGRAARNELAIPLQQCRAQIVNMRTVMGQTHFISLQLEELLAQVRNNRREALRFALVAKSGTEPHPAQFPQRRGHDLICNFDDLAHHYGRWARRSLCHVHHLSRSLREIQARNGLSLIP
;
A
#
# COMPACT_ATOMS: atom_id res chain seq x y z
N MET A 1 5.43 -4.37 -5.14
CA MET A 1 6.53 -4.06 -4.20
C MET A 1 6.88 -5.14 -3.18
N GLN A 2 5.93 -5.78 -2.47
CA GLN A 2 6.29 -6.79 -1.44
C GLN A 2 6.95 -8.05 -2.03
N LYS A 3 6.51 -8.52 -3.21
CA LYS A 3 7.16 -9.65 -3.92
C LYS A 3 8.57 -9.29 -4.38
N ALA A 4 8.75 -8.13 -5.01
CA ALA A 4 10.06 -7.59 -5.38
C ALA A 4 11.00 -7.45 -4.17
N ARG A 5 10.46 -6.97 -3.04
CA ARG A 5 11.20 -6.83 -1.78
C ARG A 5 11.58 -8.15 -1.15
N LYS A 6 10.72 -9.15 -1.24
CA LYS A 6 11.04 -10.52 -0.82
C LYS A 6 12.12 -11.12 -1.72
N SER A 7 12.04 -10.91 -3.03
CA SER A 7 13.04 -11.37 -3.99
C SER A 7 14.42 -10.75 -3.71
N LEU A 8 14.47 -9.42 -3.59
CA LEU A 8 15.69 -8.68 -3.27
C LEU A 8 16.26 -9.07 -1.90
N TYR A 9 15.41 -9.24 -0.88
CA TYR A 9 15.82 -9.76 0.42
C TYR A 9 16.50 -11.14 0.29
N LEU A 10 15.93 -12.06 -0.47
CA LEU A 10 16.49 -13.40 -0.65
C LEU A 10 17.82 -13.37 -1.42
N GLN A 11 17.95 -12.50 -2.43
CA GLN A 11 19.20 -12.29 -3.16
C GLN A 11 20.30 -11.72 -2.25
N LEU A 12 19.99 -10.71 -1.44
CA LEU A 12 20.93 -10.12 -0.48
C LEU A 12 21.33 -11.11 0.62
N ARG A 13 20.42 -11.99 1.05
CA ARG A 13 20.74 -13.10 1.97
C ARG A 13 21.71 -14.09 1.35
N LYS A 14 21.52 -14.45 0.07
CA LYS A 14 22.45 -15.32 -0.68
C LYS A 14 23.82 -14.67 -0.89
N ALA A 15 23.86 -13.34 -1.01
CA ALA A 15 25.10 -12.57 -1.09
C ALA A 15 25.82 -12.36 0.26
N GLY A 16 25.36 -13.02 1.34
CA GLY A 16 26.04 -13.02 2.64
C GLY A 16 25.58 -11.95 3.63
N LEU A 17 24.56 -11.14 3.32
CA LEU A 17 24.06 -10.16 4.28
C LEU A 17 23.28 -10.83 5.44
N SER A 18 23.48 -10.29 6.65
CA SER A 18 22.68 -10.67 7.82
C SER A 18 21.20 -10.32 7.63
N SER A 19 20.29 -11.07 8.24
CA SER A 19 18.82 -10.87 8.07
C SER A 19 18.37 -9.44 8.37
N ARG A 20 18.95 -8.78 9.39
CA ARG A 20 18.63 -7.38 9.71
C ARG A 20 19.07 -6.42 8.61
N HIS A 21 20.29 -6.58 8.09
CA HIS A 21 20.86 -5.71 7.07
C HIS A 21 20.21 -5.93 5.71
N ALA A 22 20.04 -7.18 5.28
CA ALA A 22 19.30 -7.53 4.07
C ALA A 22 17.85 -7.01 4.13
N GLY A 23 17.21 -7.16 5.30
CA GLY A 23 15.85 -6.68 5.51
C GLY A 23 15.72 -5.16 5.54
N ARG A 24 16.77 -4.40 5.90
CA ARG A 24 16.82 -2.92 5.84
C ARG A 24 17.15 -2.44 4.43
N ALA A 25 18.18 -2.99 3.81
CA ALA A 25 18.60 -2.69 2.45
C ALA A 25 17.47 -2.95 1.45
N ALA A 26 16.81 -4.11 1.53
CA ALA A 26 15.69 -4.43 0.65
C ALA A 26 14.47 -3.50 0.83
N ARG A 27 14.28 -2.85 2.00
CA ARG A 27 13.27 -1.78 2.08
C ARG A 27 13.80 -0.51 1.51
N ASN A 28 15.02 -0.09 1.84
CA ASN A 28 15.55 1.20 1.40
C ASN A 28 15.62 1.27 -0.13
N GLU A 29 16.10 0.21 -0.78
CA GLU A 29 16.20 0.15 -2.24
C GLU A 29 14.83 0.12 -2.95
N LEU A 30 13.83 -0.46 -2.29
CA LEU A 30 12.46 -0.53 -2.79
C LEU A 30 11.54 0.46 -2.08
N ALA A 31 12.11 1.40 -1.34
CA ALA A 31 11.43 2.54 -0.73
C ALA A 31 11.66 3.78 -1.58
N ILE A 32 12.07 3.61 -2.84
CA ILE A 32 11.87 4.65 -3.86
C ILE A 32 10.38 5.02 -3.75
N PRO A 33 10.06 6.27 -3.33
CA PRO A 33 8.69 6.71 -3.24
C PRO A 33 8.05 6.52 -4.62
N LEU A 34 6.81 6.00 -4.69
CA LEU A 34 6.07 5.89 -5.95
C LEU A 34 6.10 7.19 -6.78
N GLN A 35 6.25 8.36 -6.14
CA GLN A 35 6.46 9.66 -6.78
C GLN A 35 7.76 9.74 -7.62
N GLN A 36 8.86 9.14 -7.18
CA GLN A 36 10.12 9.09 -7.95
C GLN A 36 10.00 8.11 -9.13
N CYS A 37 9.37 6.96 -8.94
CA CYS A 37 9.05 6.04 -10.05
C CYS A 37 8.05 6.66 -11.04
N ARG A 38 7.11 7.50 -10.56
CA ARG A 38 6.15 8.22 -11.41
C ARG A 38 6.87 9.13 -12.41
N ALA A 39 7.88 9.90 -11.97
CA ALA A 39 8.65 10.76 -12.85
C ALA A 39 9.42 9.96 -13.90
N GLN A 40 10.08 8.87 -13.49
CA GLN A 40 10.83 8.01 -14.40
C GLN A 40 9.93 7.33 -15.45
N ILE A 41 8.73 6.88 -15.06
CA ILE A 41 7.84 6.15 -15.98
C ILE A 41 7.01 7.10 -16.85
N VAL A 42 6.62 8.28 -16.35
CA VAL A 42 6.06 9.35 -17.19
C VAL A 42 7.05 9.77 -18.27
N ASN A 43 8.35 9.78 -17.96
CA ASN A 43 9.39 10.07 -18.94
C ASN A 43 9.59 8.96 -19.97
N MET A 44 9.29 7.70 -19.64
CA MET A 44 9.45 6.58 -20.58
C MET A 44 8.37 6.50 -21.67
N ARG A 45 7.20 7.15 -21.51
CA ARG A 45 6.08 7.26 -22.49
C ARG A 45 5.64 5.96 -23.22
N THR A 46 6.14 4.79 -22.85
CA THR A 46 5.78 3.51 -23.46
C THR A 46 4.54 2.93 -22.81
N VAL A 47 3.70 2.26 -23.61
CA VAL A 47 2.50 1.54 -23.14
C VAL A 47 2.87 0.49 -22.08
N MET A 48 3.99 -0.22 -22.28
CA MET A 48 4.49 -1.19 -21.29
C MET A 48 4.91 -0.52 -19.98
N GLY A 49 5.60 0.63 -20.04
CA GLY A 49 5.97 1.39 -18.85
C GLY A 49 4.74 1.84 -18.05
N GLN A 50 3.74 2.42 -18.72
CA GLN A 50 2.49 2.84 -18.10
C GLN A 50 1.74 1.67 -17.45
N THR A 51 1.66 0.53 -18.13
CA THR A 51 1.03 -0.71 -17.64
C THR A 51 1.74 -1.24 -16.40
N HIS A 52 3.08 -1.27 -16.44
CA HIS A 52 3.90 -1.70 -15.30
C HIS A 52 3.72 -0.78 -14.09
N PHE A 53 3.67 0.54 -14.30
CA PHE A 53 3.44 1.50 -13.22
C PHE A 53 2.08 1.34 -12.57
N ILE A 54 1.01 1.25 -13.35
CA ILE A 54 -0.34 1.03 -12.82
C ILE A 54 -0.39 -0.27 -12.03
N SER A 55 0.31 -1.32 -12.50
CA SER A 55 0.41 -2.60 -11.79
C SER A 55 1.12 -2.46 -10.44
N LEU A 56 2.22 -1.71 -10.37
CA LEU A 56 2.91 -1.41 -9.10
C LEU A 56 2.04 -0.60 -8.13
N GLN A 57 1.32 0.41 -8.64
CA GLN A 57 0.38 1.20 -7.83
C GLN A 57 -0.77 0.34 -7.30
N LEU A 58 -1.31 -0.56 -8.11
CA LEU A 58 -2.34 -1.52 -7.71
C LEU A 58 -1.86 -2.42 -6.57
N GLU A 59 -0.65 -3.00 -6.70
CA GLU A 59 -0.08 -3.83 -5.64
C GLU A 59 0.06 -3.08 -4.30
N GLU A 60 0.52 -1.84 -4.35
CA GLU A 60 0.72 -1.03 -3.15
C GLU A 60 -0.62 -0.64 -2.51
N LEU A 61 -1.57 -0.15 -3.30
CA LEU A 61 -2.89 0.22 -2.80
C LEU A 61 -3.63 -1.00 -2.23
N LEU A 62 -3.54 -2.17 -2.87
CA LEU A 62 -4.11 -3.41 -2.33
C LEU A 62 -3.46 -3.81 -1.00
N ALA A 63 -2.15 -3.63 -0.85
CA ALA A 63 -1.49 -3.85 0.43
C ALA A 63 -1.96 -2.85 1.51
N GLN A 64 -2.13 -1.58 1.15
CA GLN A 64 -2.70 -0.56 2.04
C GLN A 64 -4.15 -0.90 2.45
N VAL A 65 -4.99 -1.34 1.52
CA VAL A 65 -6.37 -1.79 1.80
C VAL A 65 -6.36 -2.91 2.82
N ARG A 66 -5.54 -3.95 2.63
CA ARG A 66 -5.45 -5.09 3.57
C ARG A 66 -5.01 -4.64 4.96
N ASN A 67 -3.96 -3.82 5.04
CA ASN A 67 -3.46 -3.31 6.31
C ASN A 67 -4.50 -2.46 7.03
N ASN A 68 -5.14 -1.52 6.32
CA ASN A 68 -6.15 -0.63 6.89
C ASN A 68 -7.39 -1.42 7.35
N ARG A 69 -7.83 -2.44 6.60
CA ARG A 69 -8.93 -3.32 7.05
C ARG A 69 -8.57 -4.09 8.32
N ARG A 70 -7.33 -4.62 8.40
CA ARG A 70 -6.86 -5.33 9.59
C ARG A 70 -6.82 -4.42 10.82
N GLU A 71 -6.28 -3.21 10.68
CA GLU A 71 -6.26 -2.24 11.78
C GLU A 71 -7.68 -1.79 12.17
N ALA A 72 -8.56 -1.57 11.20
CA ALA A 72 -9.97 -1.24 11.48
C ALA A 72 -10.66 -2.32 12.31
N LEU A 73 -10.47 -3.60 11.94
CA LEU A 73 -11.02 -4.73 12.71
C LEU A 73 -10.39 -4.82 14.10
N ARG A 74 -9.07 -4.63 14.21
CA ARG A 74 -8.36 -4.65 15.49
C ARG A 74 -8.94 -3.60 16.45
N PHE A 75 -9.10 -2.37 16.00
CA PHE A 75 -9.64 -1.30 16.84
C PHE A 75 -11.13 -1.47 17.13
N ALA A 76 -11.92 -1.99 16.18
CA ALA A 76 -13.31 -2.33 16.43
C ALA A 76 -13.48 -3.41 17.51
N LEU A 77 -12.57 -4.40 17.56
CA LEU A 77 -12.57 -5.41 18.63
C LEU A 77 -12.21 -4.80 19.98
N VAL A 78 -11.23 -3.90 20.04
CA VAL A 78 -10.84 -3.19 21.28
C VAL A 78 -11.95 -2.26 21.78
N ALA A 79 -12.65 -1.59 20.86
CA ALA A 79 -13.81 -0.77 21.23
C ALA A 79 -14.95 -1.64 21.79
N LYS A 80 -15.23 -2.79 21.16
CA LYS A 80 -16.23 -3.75 21.64
C LYS A 80 -15.90 -4.36 23.00
N SER A 81 -14.62 -4.48 23.37
CA SER A 81 -14.23 -4.93 24.71
C SER A 81 -14.42 -3.87 25.80
N GLY A 82 -14.93 -2.68 25.45
CA GLY A 82 -15.16 -1.59 26.40
C GLY A 82 -13.85 -1.01 26.97
N THR A 83 -12.74 -1.17 26.25
CA THR A 83 -11.45 -0.66 26.71
C THR A 83 -11.43 0.86 26.62
N GLU A 84 -11.24 1.52 27.75
CA GLU A 84 -11.20 2.98 27.77
C GLU A 84 -9.94 3.53 27.10
N PRO A 85 -10.08 4.61 26.30
CA PRO A 85 -8.94 5.26 25.66
C PRO A 85 -8.07 5.95 26.72
N HIS A 86 -6.78 5.62 26.73
CA HIS A 86 -5.85 6.23 27.68
C HIS A 86 -5.64 7.74 27.35
N PRO A 87 -5.73 8.67 28.32
CA PRO A 87 -5.59 10.11 28.08
C PRO A 87 -4.23 10.52 27.48
N ALA A 88 -3.16 9.79 27.79
CA ALA A 88 -1.85 10.02 27.15
C ALA A 88 -1.79 9.59 25.67
N GLN A 89 -2.77 8.79 25.21
CA GLN A 89 -2.84 8.29 23.83
C GLN A 89 -3.94 8.98 23.03
N PHE A 90 -4.96 9.56 23.65
CA PHE A 90 -6.09 10.21 22.99
C PHE A 90 -6.41 11.56 23.64
N PRO A 91 -6.89 12.55 22.86
CA PRO A 91 -7.19 12.48 21.43
C PRO A 91 -5.94 12.55 20.53
N GLN A 92 -6.03 11.97 19.33
CA GLN A 92 -4.98 12.02 18.30
C GLN A 92 -5.47 12.79 17.08
N ARG A 93 -4.63 13.65 16.50
CA ARG A 93 -4.92 14.27 15.21
C ARG A 93 -4.35 13.40 14.07
N ARG A 94 -5.21 12.97 13.14
CA ARG A 94 -4.81 12.20 11.94
C ARG A 94 -5.27 12.90 10.68
N GLY A 95 -4.39 13.75 10.13
CA GLY A 95 -4.74 14.66 9.04
C GLY A 95 -5.71 15.73 9.54
N HIS A 96 -6.90 15.77 8.97
CA HIS A 96 -7.96 16.70 9.37
C HIS A 96 -8.94 16.10 10.40
N ASP A 97 -8.86 14.80 10.67
CA ASP A 97 -9.74 14.13 11.62
C ASP A 97 -9.13 14.20 13.04
N LEU A 98 -9.97 14.53 14.03
CA LEU A 98 -9.67 14.34 15.45
C LEU A 98 -10.22 12.97 15.87
N ILE A 99 -9.35 12.14 16.45
CA ILE A 99 -9.67 10.78 16.87
C ILE A 99 -9.69 10.75 18.39
N CYS A 100 -10.85 10.51 18.99
CA CYS A 100 -11.05 10.61 20.43
C CYS A 100 -11.04 9.24 21.12
N ASN A 101 -11.36 8.16 20.40
CA ASN A 101 -11.44 6.82 20.95
C ASN A 101 -11.06 5.72 19.94
N PHE A 102 -11.18 4.45 20.34
CA PHE A 102 -10.90 3.30 19.49
C PHE A 102 -11.95 3.09 18.37
N ASP A 103 -13.21 3.45 18.59
CA ASP A 103 -14.24 3.41 17.54
C ASP A 103 -13.93 4.39 16.41
N ASP A 104 -13.46 5.59 16.74
CA ASP A 104 -13.02 6.59 15.77
C ASP A 104 -11.84 6.06 14.94
N LEU A 105 -10.87 5.39 15.58
CA LEU A 105 -9.77 4.72 14.87
C LEU A 105 -10.28 3.65 13.92
N ALA A 106 -11.20 2.81 14.37
CA ALA A 106 -11.79 1.76 13.54
C ALA A 106 -12.47 2.36 12.30
N HIS A 107 -13.27 3.40 12.48
CA HIS A 107 -13.94 4.12 11.41
C HIS A 107 -12.96 4.81 10.46
N HIS A 108 -11.92 5.46 11.00
CA HIS A 108 -10.91 6.17 10.22
C HIS A 108 -10.13 5.21 9.31
N TYR A 109 -9.60 4.11 9.86
CA TYR A 109 -8.92 3.09 9.06
C TYR A 109 -9.86 2.41 8.07
N GLY A 110 -11.13 2.18 8.44
CA GLY A 110 -12.14 1.65 7.53
C GLY A 110 -12.43 2.60 6.35
N ARG A 111 -12.50 3.92 6.60
CA ARG A 111 -12.66 4.95 5.58
C ARG A 111 -11.45 4.99 4.64
N TRP A 112 -10.24 4.91 5.17
CA TRP A 112 -9.01 4.84 4.35
C TRP A 112 -8.97 3.58 3.50
N ALA A 113 -9.33 2.41 4.04
CA ALA A 113 -9.44 1.19 3.26
C ALA A 113 -10.43 1.34 2.08
N ARG A 114 -11.62 1.92 2.33
CA ARG A 114 -12.61 2.18 1.27
C ARG A 114 -12.06 3.13 0.21
N ARG A 115 -11.42 4.23 0.62
CA ARG A 115 -10.81 5.20 -0.31
C ARG A 115 -9.74 4.55 -1.20
N SER A 116 -8.83 3.79 -0.60
CA SER A 116 -7.79 3.07 -1.35
C SER A 116 -8.41 2.02 -2.29
N LEU A 117 -9.50 1.36 -1.89
CA LEU A 117 -10.20 0.40 -2.74
C LEU A 117 -10.87 1.06 -3.95
N CYS A 118 -11.50 2.23 -3.79
CA CYS A 118 -12.02 2.99 -4.94
C CYS A 118 -10.90 3.33 -5.92
N HIS A 119 -9.72 3.73 -5.42
CA HIS A 119 -8.57 4.01 -6.27
C HIS A 119 -8.05 2.76 -7.01
N VAL A 120 -8.02 1.61 -6.33
CA VAL A 120 -7.73 0.31 -6.97
C VAL A 120 -8.70 0.02 -8.12
N HIS A 121 -10.01 0.24 -7.91
CA HIS A 121 -11.00 0.03 -8.97
C HIS A 121 -10.76 0.93 -10.19
N HIS A 122 -10.46 2.22 -9.96
CA HIS A 122 -10.13 3.14 -11.04
C HIS A 122 -8.88 2.70 -11.81
N LEU A 123 -7.79 2.39 -11.11
CA LEU A 123 -6.54 1.95 -11.74
C LEU A 123 -6.70 0.63 -12.49
N SER A 124 -7.47 -0.31 -11.95
CA SER A 124 -7.76 -1.58 -12.61
C SER A 124 -8.55 -1.36 -13.90
N ARG A 125 -9.52 -0.44 -13.90
CA ARG A 125 -10.25 -0.04 -15.10
C ARG A 125 -9.31 0.61 -16.13
N SER A 126 -8.49 1.57 -15.72
CA SER A 126 -7.53 2.22 -16.61
C SER A 126 -6.54 1.22 -17.22
N LEU A 127 -6.09 0.23 -16.45
CA LEU A 127 -5.23 -0.85 -16.95
C LEU A 127 -5.92 -1.64 -18.07
N ARG A 128 -7.18 -2.05 -17.86
CA ARG A 128 -7.97 -2.77 -18.86
C ARG A 128 -8.19 -1.94 -20.13
N GLU A 129 -8.46 -0.64 -19.97
CA GLU A 129 -8.63 0.28 -21.11
C GLU A 129 -7.33 0.42 -21.93
N ILE A 130 -6.18 0.54 -21.26
CA ILE A 130 -4.86 0.57 -21.92
C ILE A 130 -4.59 -0.76 -22.64
N GLN A 131 -4.87 -1.88 -21.99
CA GLN A 131 -4.69 -3.21 -22.59
C GLN A 131 -5.55 -3.40 -23.83
N ALA A 132 -6.84 -3.06 -23.75
CA ALA A 132 -7.78 -3.17 -24.87
C ALA A 132 -7.39 -2.28 -26.06
N ARG A 133 -6.93 -1.05 -25.81
CA ARG A 133 -6.49 -0.13 -26.87
C ARG A 133 -5.21 -0.56 -27.59
N ASN A 134 -4.35 -1.34 -26.93
CA ASN A 134 -3.04 -1.71 -27.46
C ASN A 134 -2.90 -3.20 -27.81
N GLY A 135 -4.01 -3.96 -27.78
CA GLY A 135 -4.00 -5.40 -28.11
C GLY A 135 -3.18 -6.26 -27.15
N LEU A 136 -2.95 -5.80 -25.92
CA LEU A 136 -2.15 -6.53 -24.92
C LEU A 136 -3.04 -7.57 -24.22
N SER A 137 -2.74 -8.86 -24.38
CA SER A 137 -3.44 -9.94 -23.69
C SER A 137 -2.96 -10.07 -22.24
N LEU A 138 -3.88 -10.23 -21.29
CA LEU A 138 -3.55 -10.68 -19.94
C LEU A 138 -3.03 -12.12 -20.02
N ILE A 139 -1.74 -12.33 -19.73
CA ILE A 139 -1.27 -13.68 -19.41
C ILE A 139 -1.95 -14.05 -18.07
N PRO A 140 -2.72 -15.15 -18.02
CA PRO A 140 -3.48 -15.56 -16.83
C PRO A 140 -2.59 -15.85 -15.62
#